data_AF-I1BN26-F1
#
_entry.id   AF-I1BN26-F1
#
_cell.length_a   1.000
_cell.length_b   1.000
_cell.length_c   1.000
_cell.angle_alpha   90.00
_cell.angle_beta   90.00
_cell.angle_gamma   90.00
#
_symmetry.space_group_name_H-M   'P 1'
#
loop_
_entity.id
_entity.type
_entity.pdbx_description
1 polymer ?
#
loop_
_entity_poly.entity_id
_entity_poly.type
_entity_poly.pdbx_seq_one_letter_code
_entity_poly.pdbx_strand_id
1 'polypeptide(L)'
;MALTDWLDILSERTMITCLFNKHTKTKYKWGKGKLLICAGSEFDVVQTTRAFSKILIILSYGNSYVPVQNNRRAHKLALSLLAIIATFVTFYKIWNPAEVVFDEVHFGKFAGYYLQRTYYFDVHPPLAKLMIAAVGYMLGFDGKYDFANIGDDYHDHDVPYIGLRSLPATLNVFCTALIYLIMKESGYSLIICVLSTAMYIFDNAMVTQNRLILLDSMLVFYMLSTIYAYIRFRKLRHKSFSFQWWLWLLLTGFAMSMTVR
;
A
#
# COMPACT_ATOMS: atom_id res chain seq x y z
N MET A 1 -28.04 -19.35 -16.74
CA MET A 1 -27.13 -20.02 -17.70
C MET A 1 -26.11 -19.00 -18.17
N ALA A 2 -25.26 -18.53 -17.25
CA ALA A 2 -24.31 -17.43 -17.45
C ALA A 2 -23.11 -17.61 -16.50
N LEU A 3 -22.49 -18.79 -16.57
CA LEU A 3 -21.36 -19.20 -15.71
C LEU A 3 -20.25 -19.92 -16.50
N THR A 4 -20.36 -20.00 -17.83
CA THR A 4 -19.39 -20.65 -18.73
C THR A 4 -18.44 -19.66 -19.40
N ASP A 5 -18.81 -18.38 -19.53
CA ASP A 5 -18.05 -17.41 -20.32
C ASP A 5 -16.78 -16.86 -19.63
N TRP A 6 -16.57 -17.18 -18.34
CA TRP A 6 -15.37 -16.78 -17.60
C TRP A 6 -14.22 -17.81 -17.65
N LEU A 7 -14.47 -19.03 -18.14
CA LEU A 7 -13.45 -20.08 -18.23
C LEU A 7 -12.70 -20.11 -19.58
N ASP A 8 -13.23 -19.44 -20.62
CA ASP A 8 -12.60 -19.41 -21.94
C ASP A 8 -11.45 -18.40 -22.07
N ILE A 9 -11.32 -17.46 -21.12
CA ILE A 9 -10.19 -16.52 -21.07
C ILE A 9 -8.90 -17.19 -20.54
N LEU A 10 -8.99 -18.41 -19.99
CA LEU A 10 -7.83 -19.20 -19.56
C LEU A 10 -7.35 -20.25 -20.60
N SER A 11 -7.93 -20.24 -21.81
CA SER A 11 -7.62 -21.17 -22.90
C SER A 11 -6.52 -20.69 -23.87
N GLU A 12 -5.79 -19.60 -23.56
CA GLU A 12 -4.63 -19.13 -24.34
C GLU A 12 -3.41 -20.08 -24.35
N ARG A 13 -3.56 -21.32 -23.83
CA ARG A 13 -2.51 -22.36 -23.87
C ARG A 13 -2.36 -23.09 -25.20
N THR A 14 -3.16 -22.79 -26.23
CA THR A 14 -3.03 -23.45 -27.55
C THR A 14 -2.10 -22.72 -28.52
N MET A 15 -1.83 -21.41 -28.34
CA MET A 15 -0.99 -20.69 -29.32
C MET A 15 0.53 -20.85 -29.09
N ILE A 16 0.94 -21.21 -27.87
CA ILE A 16 2.38 -21.31 -27.53
C ILE A 16 2.95 -22.70 -27.82
N THR A 17 2.10 -23.74 -27.91
CA THR A 17 2.53 -25.12 -28.16
C THR A 17 2.99 -25.37 -29.60
N CYS A 18 2.65 -24.48 -30.54
CA CYS A 18 3.06 -24.62 -31.95
C CYS A 18 4.51 -24.19 -32.22
N LEU A 19 5.14 -23.44 -31.30
CA LEU A 19 6.51 -22.92 -31.48
C LEU A 19 7.60 -23.82 -30.87
N PHE A 20 7.25 -24.88 -30.15
CA PHE A 20 8.22 -25.71 -29.40
C PHE A 20 8.05 -27.23 -29.59
N ASN A 21 7.58 -27.69 -30.75
CA ASN A 21 7.69 -29.11 -31.10
C ASN A 21 8.79 -29.32 -32.16
N LYS A 22 9.96 -29.76 -31.70
CA LYS A 22 11.17 -30.02 -32.50
C LYS A 22 11.09 -31.32 -33.33
N HIS A 23 9.89 -31.82 -33.61
CA HIS A 23 9.67 -33.12 -34.23
C HIS A 23 8.66 -33.12 -35.38
N THR A 24 8.77 -32.18 -36.32
CA THR A 24 8.19 -32.37 -37.67
C THR A 24 9.14 -31.83 -38.73
N LYS A 25 9.74 -32.75 -39.50
CA LYS A 25 10.49 -32.43 -40.71
C LYS A 25 9.51 -31.99 -41.80
N THR A 26 9.27 -30.69 -41.93
CA THR A 26 8.72 -30.12 -43.17
C THR A 26 9.73 -29.15 -43.76
N LYS A 27 10.32 -29.58 -44.89
CA LYS A 27 11.24 -28.80 -45.72
C LYS A 27 10.49 -27.60 -46.29
N TYR A 28 10.91 -26.38 -45.94
CA TYR A 28 10.53 -25.20 -46.69
C TYR A 28 11.73 -24.73 -47.52
N LYS A 29 11.57 -24.83 -48.84
CA LYS A 29 12.56 -24.46 -49.86
C LYS A 29 12.41 -22.94 -50.09
N TRP A 30 13.43 -22.17 -49.71
CA TRP A 30 13.45 -20.73 -49.96
C TRP A 30 13.79 -20.46 -51.43
N GLY A 31 12.77 -20.12 -52.22
CA GLY A 31 12.87 -19.63 -53.58
C GLY A 31 12.45 -18.16 -53.64
N LYS A 32 13.17 -17.36 -54.43
CA LYS A 32 12.98 -15.92 -54.64
C LYS A 32 11.54 -15.60 -55.11
N GLY A 33 10.89 -14.65 -54.43
CA GLY A 33 9.84 -13.81 -55.02
C GLY A 33 8.41 -14.01 -54.51
N LYS A 34 7.89 -12.97 -53.84
CA LYS A 34 6.48 -12.59 -53.60
C LYS A 34 5.59 -13.56 -52.80
N LEU A 35 5.32 -13.17 -51.55
CA LEU A 35 4.08 -13.52 -50.85
C LEU A 35 3.04 -12.42 -51.17
N LEU A 36 2.02 -12.76 -51.96
CA LEU A 36 0.88 -11.89 -52.26
C LEU A 36 -0.08 -11.90 -51.06
N ILE A 37 -0.18 -10.76 -50.37
CA ILE A 37 -1.23 -10.47 -49.39
C ILE A 37 -2.15 -9.43 -50.04
N CYS A 38 -3.41 -9.80 -50.29
CA CYS A 38 -4.45 -8.86 -50.69
C CYS A 38 -4.80 -7.95 -49.51
N ALA A 39 -4.25 -6.74 -49.50
CA ALA A 39 -4.84 -5.48 -49.04
C ALA A 39 -3.70 -4.47 -48.86
N GLY A 40 -3.74 -3.38 -49.61
CA GLY A 40 -2.66 -2.40 -49.69
C GLY A 40 -2.40 -1.68 -48.37
N SER A 41 -1.22 -1.89 -47.81
CA SER A 41 -0.37 -0.88 -47.17
C SER A 41 1.01 -1.51 -46.95
N GLU A 42 2.07 -0.84 -47.42
CA GLU A 42 3.44 -1.25 -47.16
C GLU A 42 3.72 -1.14 -45.66
N PHE A 43 3.88 -2.27 -44.98
CA PHE A 43 4.17 -2.32 -43.55
C PHE A 43 5.62 -2.77 -43.35
N ASP A 44 6.46 -1.85 -42.86
CA ASP A 44 7.89 -2.08 -42.60
C ASP A 44 8.12 -3.16 -41.52
N VAL A 45 8.48 -4.37 -41.96
CA VAL A 45 8.74 -5.56 -41.12
C VAL A 45 9.92 -5.35 -40.14
N VAL A 46 10.78 -4.36 -40.39
CA VAL A 46 11.96 -4.07 -39.56
C VAL A 46 11.59 -3.29 -38.28
N GLN A 47 10.48 -2.54 -38.29
CA GLN A 47 10.07 -1.74 -37.14
C GLN A 47 9.32 -2.58 -36.10
N THR A 48 8.49 -3.52 -36.56
CA THR A 48 7.75 -4.49 -35.73
C THR A 48 8.69 -5.50 -35.06
N THR A 49 9.74 -5.97 -35.72
CA THR A 49 10.72 -6.89 -35.13
C THR A 49 11.52 -6.27 -33.97
N ARG A 50 11.80 -4.95 -34.00
CA ARG A 50 12.41 -4.24 -32.87
C ARG A 50 11.46 -4.02 -31.69
N ALA A 51 10.18 -3.75 -31.97
CA ALA A 51 9.15 -3.62 -30.94
C ALA A 51 8.88 -4.97 -30.23
N PHE A 52 8.80 -6.05 -31.01
CA PHE A 52 8.70 -7.41 -30.46
C PHE A 52 9.95 -7.83 -29.70
N SER A 53 11.16 -7.47 -30.16
CA SER A 53 12.40 -7.74 -29.40
C SER A 53 12.44 -7.00 -28.06
N LYS A 54 12.00 -5.73 -28.00
CA LYS A 54 11.88 -5.00 -26.73
C LYS A 54 10.82 -5.61 -25.79
N ILE A 55 9.68 -6.03 -26.32
CA ILE A 55 8.64 -6.75 -25.56
C ILE A 55 9.13 -8.12 -25.09
N LEU A 56 9.91 -8.83 -25.91
CA LEU A 56 10.52 -10.11 -25.55
C LEU A 56 11.60 -9.96 -24.48
N ILE A 57 12.35 -8.85 -24.47
CA ILE A 57 13.31 -8.52 -23.40
C ILE A 57 12.58 -8.25 -22.07
N ILE A 58 11.45 -7.55 -22.12
CA ILE A 58 10.58 -7.31 -20.95
C ILE A 58 9.99 -8.64 -20.42
N LEU A 59 9.59 -9.55 -21.32
CA LEU A 59 9.08 -10.88 -20.94
C LEU A 59 10.20 -11.85 -20.50
N SER A 60 11.42 -11.71 -21.01
CA SER A 60 12.58 -12.52 -20.63
C SER A 60 13.04 -12.24 -19.19
N TYR A 61 12.75 -11.05 -18.65
CA TYR A 61 12.93 -10.76 -17.22
C TYR A 61 12.00 -11.59 -16.32
N GLY A 62 10.94 -12.20 -16.87
CA GLY A 62 10.00 -13.06 -16.14
C GLY A 62 10.49 -14.48 -15.88
N ASN A 63 11.62 -14.92 -16.44
CA ASN A 63 12.08 -16.31 -16.37
C ASN A 63 13.26 -16.56 -15.41
N SER A 64 13.69 -15.54 -14.67
CA SER A 64 14.69 -15.67 -13.60
C SER A 64 14.04 -15.38 -12.26
N TYR A 65 13.18 -16.28 -11.78
CA TYR A 65 12.81 -16.34 -10.36
C TYR A 65 14.01 -16.86 -9.55
N VAL A 66 15.11 -16.11 -9.54
CA VAL A 66 16.11 -16.21 -8.48
C VAL A 66 15.42 -15.67 -7.23
N PRO A 67 15.43 -16.35 -6.07
CA PRO A 67 14.83 -15.79 -4.86
C PRO A 67 15.55 -14.47 -4.54
N VAL A 68 14.88 -13.33 -4.83
CA VAL A 68 15.45 -11.97 -4.73
C VAL A 68 15.62 -11.53 -3.26
N GLN A 69 15.73 -12.48 -2.34
CA GLN A 69 15.90 -12.26 -0.90
C GLN A 69 17.36 -12.34 -0.44
N ASN A 70 18.34 -12.53 -1.34
CA ASN A 70 19.69 -12.89 -0.93
C ASN A 70 20.47 -11.77 -0.21
N ASN A 71 20.10 -10.50 -0.38
CA ASN A 71 20.79 -9.39 0.29
C ASN A 71 19.99 -8.81 1.47
N ARG A 72 20.01 -9.51 2.61
CA ARG A 72 19.36 -9.06 3.86
C ARG A 72 19.83 -7.66 4.30
N ARG A 73 21.10 -7.31 4.05
CA ARG A 73 21.66 -6.00 4.40
C ARG A 73 21.06 -4.90 3.51
N ALA A 74 21.02 -5.10 2.19
CA ALA A 74 20.40 -4.16 1.28
C ALA A 74 18.92 -3.91 1.60
N HIS A 75 18.15 -4.97 1.93
CA HIS A 75 16.76 -4.78 2.32
C HIS A 75 16.57 -3.97 3.60
N LYS A 76 17.44 -4.18 4.60
CA LYS A 76 17.42 -3.41 5.85
C LYS A 76 17.79 -1.95 5.59
N LEU A 77 18.86 -1.71 4.84
CA LEU A 77 19.31 -0.36 4.47
C LEU A 77 18.22 0.39 3.70
N ALA A 78 17.60 -0.24 2.70
CA ALA A 78 16.51 0.34 1.94
C ALA A 78 15.29 0.68 2.81
N LEU A 79 14.88 -0.23 3.71
CA LEU A 79 13.79 0.02 4.64
C LEU A 79 14.10 1.19 5.59
N SER A 80 15.31 1.23 6.15
CA SER A 80 15.73 2.32 7.04
C SER A 80 15.78 3.66 6.32
N LEU A 81 16.32 3.68 5.09
CA LEU A 81 16.37 4.90 4.27
C LEU A 81 14.96 5.40 3.93
N LEU A 82 14.07 4.51 3.49
CA LEU A 82 12.69 4.85 3.17
C LEU A 82 11.91 5.32 4.39
N ALA A 83 12.14 4.72 5.57
CA ALA A 83 11.53 5.17 6.82
C ALA A 83 11.99 6.60 7.19
N ILE A 84 13.29 6.90 7.05
CA ILE A 84 13.82 8.26 7.29
C ILE A 84 13.18 9.28 6.33
N ILE A 85 13.10 8.94 5.04
CA ILE A 85 12.48 9.79 4.03
C ILE A 85 10.99 9.98 4.36
N ALA A 86 10.27 8.91 4.70
CA ALA A 86 8.86 8.97 5.08
C ALA A 86 8.63 9.84 6.32
N THR A 87 9.49 9.74 7.33
CA THR A 87 9.44 10.62 8.51
C THR A 87 9.65 12.06 8.11
N PHE A 88 10.67 12.36 7.31
CA PHE A 88 10.92 13.73 6.86
C PHE A 88 9.72 14.30 6.07
N VAL A 89 9.21 13.57 5.08
CA VAL A 89 8.08 14.00 4.24
C VAL A 89 6.81 14.20 5.07
N THR A 90 6.48 13.26 5.97
CA THR A 90 5.24 13.31 6.74
C THR A 90 5.27 14.41 7.83
N PHE A 91 6.41 14.59 8.50
CA PHE A 91 6.54 15.59 9.57
C PHE A 91 6.95 16.97 9.07
N TYR A 92 7.23 17.13 7.78
CA TYR A 92 7.60 18.41 7.20
C TYR A 92 6.48 19.43 7.43
N LYS A 93 6.79 20.49 8.20
CA LYS A 93 5.87 21.58 8.54
C LYS A 93 4.55 21.12 9.18
N ILE A 94 4.60 20.15 10.10
CA ILE A 94 3.40 19.66 10.81
C ILE A 94 2.68 20.74 11.65
N TRP A 95 3.41 21.78 12.09
CA TRP A 95 2.87 22.92 12.82
C TRP A 95 2.07 23.89 11.94
N ASN A 96 2.28 23.89 10.63
CA ASN A 96 1.54 24.73 9.70
C ASN A 96 0.44 23.89 9.03
N PRO A 97 -0.77 24.39 8.77
CA PRO A 97 -1.32 25.64 9.29
C PRO A 97 -1.71 25.50 10.78
N ALA A 98 -1.58 26.58 11.55
CA ALA A 98 -1.93 26.61 12.98
C ALA A 98 -3.43 26.85 13.22
N GLU A 99 -4.26 26.32 12.33
CA GLU A 99 -5.71 26.49 12.34
C GLU A 99 -6.40 25.13 12.20
N VAL A 100 -7.67 25.06 12.61
CA VAL A 100 -8.51 23.87 12.42
C VAL A 100 -8.84 23.69 10.94
N VAL A 101 -8.45 22.56 10.36
CA VAL A 101 -8.66 22.27 8.94
C VAL A 101 -9.58 21.08 8.74
N PHE A 102 -10.53 21.19 7.82
CA PHE A 102 -11.35 20.06 7.34
C PHE A 102 -12.02 19.30 8.51
N ASP A 103 -11.98 17.96 8.51
CA ASP A 103 -12.61 17.10 9.52
C ASP A 103 -11.95 17.14 10.91
N GLU A 104 -10.92 17.96 11.13
CA GLU A 104 -10.39 18.20 12.48
C GLU A 104 -11.46 18.81 13.40
N VAL A 105 -12.44 19.56 12.84
CA VAL A 105 -13.60 20.08 13.59
C VAL A 105 -14.40 18.95 14.25
N HIS A 106 -14.57 17.83 13.56
CA HIS A 106 -15.35 16.70 14.05
C HIS A 106 -14.52 15.86 15.02
N PHE A 107 -13.32 15.44 14.60
CA PHE A 107 -12.53 14.49 15.38
C PHE A 107 -11.84 15.11 16.59
N GLY A 108 -11.46 16.39 16.51
CA GLY A 108 -10.96 17.14 17.66
C GLY A 108 -12.04 17.29 18.74
N LYS A 109 -13.26 17.66 18.33
CA LYS A 109 -14.42 17.78 19.23
C LYS A 109 -14.76 16.46 19.92
N PHE A 110 -14.78 15.36 19.18
CA PHE A 110 -15.02 14.04 19.78
C PHE A 110 -13.92 13.60 20.75
N ALA A 111 -12.65 13.96 20.49
CA ALA A 111 -11.58 13.72 21.45
C ALA A 111 -11.81 14.51 22.74
N GLY A 112 -12.26 15.76 22.65
CA GLY A 112 -12.69 16.58 23.79
C GLY A 112 -13.80 15.91 24.60
N TYR A 113 -14.83 15.37 23.95
CA TYR A 113 -15.92 14.67 24.65
C TYR A 113 -15.45 13.44 25.43
N TYR A 114 -14.48 12.68 24.91
CA TYR A 114 -13.89 11.57 25.67
C TYR A 114 -13.16 12.04 26.93
N LEU A 115 -12.42 13.16 26.85
CA LEU A 115 -11.69 13.73 27.98
C LEU A 115 -12.66 14.29 29.04
N GLN A 116 -13.73 14.94 28.59
CA GLN A 116 -14.78 15.48 29.46
C GLN A 116 -15.75 14.41 29.99
N ARG A 117 -15.64 13.16 29.51
CA ARG A 117 -16.56 12.05 29.84
C ARG A 117 -18.02 12.37 29.49
N THR A 118 -18.23 13.13 28.42
CA THR A 118 -19.56 13.49 27.92
C THR A 118 -19.97 12.54 26.81
N TYR A 119 -21.19 12.01 26.90
CA TYR A 119 -21.73 11.16 25.84
C TYR A 119 -21.99 11.96 24.56
N TYR A 120 -21.72 11.35 23.41
CA TYR A 120 -22.03 11.89 22.10
C TYR A 120 -22.41 10.75 21.15
N PHE A 121 -23.09 11.09 20.06
CA PHE A 121 -23.46 10.12 19.02
C PHE A 121 -22.61 10.36 17.78
N ASP A 122 -22.04 9.29 17.22
CA ASP A 122 -21.36 9.32 15.93
C ASP A 122 -21.50 7.99 15.19
N VAL A 123 -21.32 8.05 13.87
CA VAL A 123 -21.39 6.91 12.96
C VAL A 123 -20.14 6.02 12.99
N HIS A 124 -18.97 6.55 13.38
CA HIS A 124 -17.72 5.80 13.36
C HIS A 124 -17.47 5.08 14.69
N PRO A 125 -16.85 3.89 14.66
CA PRO A 125 -16.43 3.22 15.87
C PRO A 125 -15.41 4.02 16.69
N PRO A 126 -15.34 3.74 18.00
CA PRO A 126 -14.67 4.62 18.95
C PRO A 126 -13.15 4.52 18.93
N LEU A 127 -12.55 3.43 18.40
CA LEU A 127 -11.14 3.10 18.60
C LEU A 127 -10.19 4.24 18.18
N ALA A 128 -10.31 4.75 16.96
CA ALA A 128 -9.42 5.79 16.44
C ALA A 128 -9.50 7.08 17.26
N LYS A 129 -10.72 7.45 17.70
CA LYS A 129 -10.95 8.65 18.49
C LYS A 129 -10.47 8.49 19.93
N LEU A 130 -10.58 7.29 20.49
CA LEU A 130 -9.99 6.95 21.79
C LEU A 130 -8.47 7.05 21.74
N MET A 131 -7.83 6.67 20.63
CA MET A 131 -6.38 6.86 20.46
C MET A 131 -6.00 8.34 20.44
N ILE A 132 -6.76 9.18 19.73
CA ILE A 132 -6.54 10.64 19.71
C ILE A 132 -6.77 11.24 21.10
N ALA A 133 -7.85 10.87 21.78
CA ALA A 133 -8.15 11.30 23.14
C ALA A 133 -7.07 10.84 24.14
N ALA A 134 -6.53 9.63 23.99
CA ALA A 134 -5.43 9.13 24.83
C ALA A 134 -4.16 9.96 24.65
N VAL A 135 -3.81 10.32 23.40
CA VAL A 135 -2.68 11.22 23.14
C VAL A 135 -2.95 12.62 23.68
N GLY A 136 -4.17 13.15 23.52
CA GLY A 136 -4.58 14.42 24.12
C GLY A 136 -4.42 14.42 25.64
N TYR A 137 -4.87 13.35 26.31
CA TYR A 137 -4.70 13.16 27.75
C TYR A 137 -3.22 13.16 28.17
N MET A 138 -2.37 12.44 27.43
CA MET A 138 -0.92 12.40 27.70
C MET A 138 -0.23 13.75 27.50
N LEU A 139 -0.77 14.59 26.62
CA LEU A 139 -0.27 15.94 26.35
C LEU A 139 -0.86 17.00 27.30
N GLY A 140 -1.75 16.61 28.21
CA GLY A 140 -2.39 17.53 29.15
C GLY A 140 -3.53 18.36 28.54
N PHE A 141 -4.08 17.95 27.40
CA PHE A 141 -5.27 18.59 26.83
C PHE A 141 -6.49 18.33 27.73
N ASP A 142 -7.19 19.39 28.14
CA ASP A 142 -8.35 19.31 29.04
C ASP A 142 -9.68 19.02 28.31
N GLY A 143 -9.66 19.08 26.98
CA GLY A 143 -10.80 18.81 26.12
C GLY A 143 -11.84 19.93 26.07
N LYS A 144 -11.61 21.11 26.67
CA LYS A 144 -12.61 22.20 26.74
C LYS A 144 -12.73 23.03 25.47
N TYR A 145 -11.72 22.98 24.61
CA TYR A 145 -11.76 23.68 23.33
C TYR A 145 -12.83 23.07 22.41
N ASP A 146 -13.83 23.87 22.04
CA ASP A 146 -14.85 23.46 21.08
C ASP A 146 -14.34 23.76 19.67
N PHE A 147 -14.01 22.71 18.93
CA PHE A 147 -13.57 22.80 17.53
C PHE A 147 -14.78 23.13 16.64
N ALA A 148 -15.30 24.35 16.76
CA ALA A 148 -16.61 24.72 16.22
C ALA A 148 -16.56 25.04 14.73
N ASN A 149 -15.54 25.78 14.28
CA ASN A 149 -15.43 26.22 12.90
C ASN A 149 -14.08 25.87 12.27
N ILE A 150 -14.07 25.79 10.94
CA ILE A 150 -12.85 25.67 10.16
C ILE A 150 -12.16 27.04 10.13
N GLY A 151 -10.86 27.06 10.39
CA GLY A 151 -10.05 28.29 10.46
C GLY A 151 -9.89 28.87 11.85
N ASP A 152 -10.46 28.24 12.90
CA ASP A 152 -10.23 28.65 14.28
C ASP A 152 -8.74 28.42 14.66
N ASP A 153 -8.11 29.41 15.30
CA ASP A 153 -6.69 29.35 15.70
C ASP A 153 -6.51 28.48 16.95
N TYR A 154 -5.53 27.58 16.92
CA TYR A 154 -5.21 26.75 18.08
C TYR A 154 -4.57 27.51 19.24
N HIS A 155 -3.98 28.68 18.98
CA HIS A 155 -3.25 29.45 19.99
C HIS A 155 -4.17 30.09 21.03
N ASP A 156 -5.43 30.37 20.70
CA ASP A 156 -6.37 31.03 21.61
C ASP A 156 -6.67 30.21 22.87
N HIS A 157 -6.49 28.88 22.80
CA HIS A 157 -6.85 27.94 23.87
C HIS A 157 -5.73 26.97 24.25
N ASP A 158 -4.48 27.25 23.85
CA ASP A 158 -3.29 26.44 24.14
C ASP A 158 -3.47 24.95 23.83
N VAL A 159 -4.09 24.64 22.68
CA VAL A 159 -4.35 23.25 22.28
C VAL A 159 -3.05 22.62 21.79
N PRO A 160 -2.63 21.43 22.31
CA PRO A 160 -1.42 20.75 21.85
C PRO A 160 -1.61 20.05 20.49
N TYR A 161 -2.03 20.80 19.46
CA TYR A 161 -2.41 20.30 18.14
C TYR A 161 -1.25 19.62 17.41
N ILE A 162 0.00 20.08 17.61
CA ILE A 162 1.20 19.44 17.03
C ILE A 162 1.33 18.00 17.53
N GLY A 163 1.10 17.78 18.82
CA GLY A 163 1.14 16.45 19.41
C GLY A 163 -0.03 15.59 18.94
N LEU A 164 -1.23 16.16 18.82
CA LEU A 164 -2.40 15.44 18.27
C LEU A 164 -2.18 15.03 16.80
N ARG A 165 -1.62 15.91 15.96
CA ARG A 165 -1.24 15.62 14.57
C ARG A 165 -0.08 14.62 14.46
N SER A 166 0.78 14.53 15.47
CA SER A 166 1.89 13.58 15.47
C SER A 166 1.44 12.12 15.51
N LEU A 167 0.27 11.82 16.07
CA LEU A 167 -0.28 10.45 16.12
C LEU A 167 -0.58 9.91 14.70
N PRO A 168 -1.44 10.54 13.87
CA PRO A 168 -1.66 10.07 12.50
C PRO A 168 -0.39 10.15 11.64
N ALA A 169 0.48 11.13 11.88
CA ALA A 169 1.76 11.24 11.17
C ALA A 169 2.71 10.06 11.48
N THR A 170 2.83 9.64 12.75
CA THR A 170 3.66 8.48 13.13
C THR A 170 3.10 7.18 12.56
N LEU A 171 1.77 6.99 12.59
CA LEU A 171 1.12 5.82 12.00
C LEU A 171 1.34 5.75 10.48
N ASN A 172 1.33 6.88 9.78
CA ASN A 172 1.66 6.94 8.35
C ASN A 172 3.09 6.45 8.07
N VAL A 173 4.06 6.85 8.90
CA VAL A 173 5.45 6.36 8.78
C VAL A 173 5.47 4.84 8.95
N PHE A 174 4.73 4.28 9.90
CA PHE A 174 4.62 2.83 10.04
C PHE A 174 3.91 2.17 8.85
N CYS A 175 2.92 2.81 8.24
CA CYS A 175 2.30 2.35 6.99
C CYS A 175 3.34 2.19 5.87
N THR A 176 4.25 3.16 5.71
CA THR A 176 5.32 3.06 4.70
C THR A 176 6.21 1.83 4.91
N ALA A 177 6.56 1.55 6.18
CA ALA A 177 7.35 0.39 6.53
C ALA A 177 6.57 -0.92 6.30
N LEU A 178 5.28 -0.95 6.64
CA LEU A 178 4.41 -2.11 6.40
C LEU A 178 4.28 -2.41 4.91
N ILE A 179 4.08 -1.41 4.05
CA ILE A 179 4.01 -1.60 2.58
C ILE A 179 5.30 -2.25 2.08
N TYR A 180 6.46 -1.73 2.48
CA TYR A 180 7.74 -2.33 2.09
C TYR A 180 7.87 -3.79 2.57
N LEU A 181 7.48 -4.05 3.81
CA LEU A 181 7.52 -5.39 4.40
C LEU A 181 6.54 -6.36 3.72
N ILE A 182 5.34 -5.92 3.36
CA ILE A 182 4.35 -6.68 2.59
C ILE A 182 4.95 -7.11 1.25
N MET A 183 5.54 -6.18 0.51
CA MET A 183 6.15 -6.47 -0.79
C MET A 183 7.33 -7.44 -0.66
N LYS A 184 8.18 -7.22 0.36
CA LYS A 184 9.31 -8.10 0.65
C LYS A 184 8.86 -9.51 1.05
N GLU A 185 7.87 -9.64 1.91
CA GLU A 185 7.37 -10.94 2.38
C GLU A 185 6.65 -11.71 1.28
N SER A 186 6.04 -11.00 0.33
CA SER A 186 5.41 -11.54 -0.88
C SER A 186 6.43 -12.06 -1.91
N GLY A 187 7.72 -11.78 -1.75
CA GLY A 187 8.78 -12.33 -2.59
C GLY A 187 9.20 -11.46 -3.79
N TYR A 188 8.80 -10.18 -3.81
CA TYR A 188 9.20 -9.25 -4.87
C TYR A 188 10.67 -8.82 -4.78
N SER A 189 11.20 -8.32 -5.90
CA SER A 189 12.57 -7.81 -5.97
C SER A 189 12.77 -6.53 -5.16
N LEU A 190 14.01 -6.25 -4.75
CA LEU A 190 14.34 -5.03 -4.00
C LEU A 190 13.88 -3.76 -4.72
N ILE A 191 14.06 -3.70 -6.04
CA ILE A 191 13.65 -2.56 -6.86
C ILE A 191 12.14 -2.35 -6.79
N ILE A 192 11.34 -3.42 -6.90
CA ILE A 192 9.88 -3.34 -6.81
C ILE A 192 9.45 -2.87 -5.42
N CYS A 193 10.05 -3.43 -4.36
CA CYS A 193 9.73 -3.01 -2.99
C CYS A 193 10.03 -1.52 -2.75
N VAL A 194 11.17 -1.03 -3.26
CA VAL A 194 11.53 0.39 -3.14
C VAL A 194 10.57 1.26 -3.95
N LEU A 195 10.27 0.87 -5.19
CA LEU A 195 9.37 1.62 -6.07
C LEU A 195 7.97 1.74 -5.49
N SER A 196 7.37 0.64 -5.02
CA SER A 196 6.03 0.65 -4.43
C SER A 196 5.94 1.54 -3.19
N THR A 197 6.96 1.48 -2.33
CA THR A 197 6.98 2.31 -1.12
C THR A 197 7.26 3.77 -1.45
N ALA A 198 8.12 4.06 -2.43
CA ALA A 198 8.36 5.42 -2.90
C ALA A 198 7.10 6.05 -3.50
N MET A 199 6.33 5.30 -4.30
CA MET A 199 5.05 5.78 -4.84
C MET A 199 4.07 6.18 -3.72
N TYR A 200 4.01 5.43 -2.62
CA TYR A 200 3.19 5.79 -1.47
C TYR A 200 3.72 7.01 -0.71
N ILE A 201 5.04 7.11 -0.48
CA ILE A 201 5.65 8.24 0.23
C ILE A 201 5.43 9.55 -0.52
N PHE A 202 5.54 9.54 -1.84
CA PHE A 202 5.40 10.73 -2.68
C PHE A 202 3.95 10.96 -3.17
N ASP A 203 2.99 10.21 -2.67
CA ASP A 203 1.57 10.48 -2.90
C ASP A 203 1.13 11.65 -2.00
N ASN A 204 0.92 12.81 -2.64
CA ASN A 204 0.47 14.01 -1.95
C ASN A 204 -0.85 13.79 -1.20
N ALA A 205 -1.78 13.00 -1.73
CA ALA A 205 -3.06 12.76 -1.07
C ALA A 205 -2.85 12.09 0.29
N MET A 206 -2.07 11.01 0.32
CA MET A 206 -1.74 10.28 1.56
C MET A 206 -1.01 11.16 2.57
N VAL A 207 -0.03 11.95 2.11
CA VAL A 207 0.73 12.86 2.98
C VAL A 207 -0.16 13.96 3.56
N THR A 208 -1.05 14.55 2.75
CA THR A 208 -1.96 15.62 3.20
C THR A 208 -3.04 15.13 4.15
N GLN A 209 -3.57 13.93 3.95
CA GLN A 209 -4.61 13.37 4.80
C GLN A 209 -4.05 12.89 6.14
N ASN A 210 -2.87 12.26 6.14
CA ASN A 210 -2.31 11.64 7.34
C ASN A 210 -1.50 12.58 8.25
N ARG A 211 -1.35 13.85 7.89
CA ARG A 211 -0.72 14.89 8.74
C ARG A 211 -1.73 15.63 9.63
N LEU A 212 -3.02 15.56 9.30
CA LEU A 212 -4.11 16.23 10.01
C LEU A 212 -4.71 15.27 11.05
N ILE A 213 -5.48 15.78 12.01
CA ILE A 213 -6.15 14.99 13.07
C ILE A 213 -7.35 14.22 12.49
N LEU A 214 -7.08 13.26 11.61
CA LEU A 214 -8.07 12.40 10.97
C LEU A 214 -7.91 10.94 11.41
N LEU A 215 -9.02 10.20 11.32
CA LEU A 215 -9.07 8.77 11.66
C LEU A 215 -8.63 7.83 10.53
N ASP A 216 -8.32 8.36 9.34
CA ASP A 216 -7.97 7.55 8.18
C ASP A 216 -6.58 6.93 8.27
N SER A 217 -5.61 7.63 8.87
CA SER A 217 -4.26 7.09 9.07
C SER A 217 -4.30 5.82 9.96
N MET A 218 -5.11 5.83 11.02
CA MET A 218 -5.31 4.68 11.90
C MET A 218 -5.94 3.50 11.15
N LEU A 219 -6.97 3.75 10.33
CA LEU A 219 -7.60 2.70 9.51
C LEU A 219 -6.60 2.11 8.52
N VAL A 220 -5.88 2.93 7.76
CA VAL A 220 -4.89 2.45 6.77
C VAL A 220 -3.80 1.64 7.47
N PHE A 221 -3.36 2.06 8.64
CA PHE A 221 -2.40 1.31 9.45
C PHE A 221 -2.91 -0.09 9.84
N TYR A 222 -4.13 -0.19 10.37
CA TYR A 222 -4.69 -1.49 10.76
C TYR A 222 -5.04 -2.38 9.56
N MET A 223 -5.48 -1.80 8.44
CA MET A 223 -5.67 -2.52 7.17
C MET A 223 -4.35 -3.14 6.67
N LEU A 224 -3.28 -2.34 6.59
CA LEU A 224 -1.96 -2.82 6.16
C LEU A 224 -1.40 -3.84 7.15
N SER A 225 -1.59 -3.63 8.45
CA SER A 225 -1.19 -4.59 9.49
C SER A 225 -1.91 -5.93 9.33
N THR A 226 -3.21 -5.90 8.98
CA THR A 226 -4.01 -7.10 8.68
C THR A 226 -3.44 -7.85 7.47
N ILE A 227 -3.18 -7.14 6.37
CA ILE A 227 -2.60 -7.74 5.16
C ILE A 227 -1.22 -8.33 5.45
N TYR A 228 -0.38 -7.60 6.18
CA TYR A 228 0.95 -8.09 6.57
C TYR A 228 0.88 -9.34 7.45
N ALA A 229 0.06 -9.33 8.50
CA ALA A 229 -0.13 -10.48 9.38
C ALA A 229 -0.67 -11.69 8.60
N TYR A 230 -1.62 -11.47 7.69
CA TYR A 230 -2.15 -12.51 6.82
C TYR A 230 -1.09 -13.12 5.90
N ILE A 231 -0.23 -12.32 5.27
CA ILE A 231 0.87 -12.83 4.43
C ILE A 231 1.84 -13.67 5.27
N ARG A 232 2.20 -13.21 6.47
CA ARG A 232 3.08 -13.93 7.40
C ARG A 232 2.45 -15.26 7.84
N PHE A 233 1.16 -15.26 8.15
CA PHE A 233 0.38 -16.46 8.42
C PHE A 233 0.40 -17.42 7.22
N ARG A 234 0.17 -16.92 6.01
CA ARG A 234 0.13 -17.71 4.78
C ARG A 234 1.46 -18.39 4.47
N LYS A 235 2.59 -17.75 4.76
CA LYS A 235 3.93 -18.34 4.61
C LYS A 235 4.16 -19.55 5.51
N LEU A 236 3.47 -19.63 6.64
CA LEU A 236 3.55 -20.74 7.57
C LEU A 236 2.56 -21.88 7.26
N ARG A 237 1.92 -21.88 6.08
CA ARG A 237 0.98 -22.93 5.65
C ARG A 237 1.54 -24.37 5.66
N HIS A 238 2.86 -24.53 5.59
CA HIS A 238 3.54 -25.82 5.63
C HIS A 238 4.02 -26.20 7.06
N LYS A 239 3.86 -25.29 8.02
CA LYS A 239 4.18 -25.46 9.44
C LYS A 239 2.93 -25.18 10.29
N SER A 240 1.81 -25.78 9.88
CA SER A 240 0.52 -25.64 10.55
C SER A 240 0.60 -26.04 12.03
N PHE A 241 -0.20 -25.40 12.87
CA PHE A 241 -0.27 -25.61 14.33
C PHE A 241 1.01 -25.32 15.12
N SER A 242 2.04 -24.74 14.50
CA SER A 242 3.19 -24.20 15.24
C SER A 242 2.79 -22.96 16.06
N PHE A 243 3.56 -22.65 17.11
CA PHE A 243 3.36 -21.42 17.89
C PHE A 243 3.36 -20.16 17.01
N GLN A 244 4.28 -20.09 16.04
CA GLN A 244 4.33 -18.98 15.09
C GLN A 244 3.07 -18.89 14.23
N TRP A 245 2.53 -20.04 13.79
CA TRP A 245 1.28 -20.07 13.01
C TRP A 245 0.10 -19.51 13.80
N TRP A 246 -0.06 -19.92 15.07
CA TRP A 246 -1.09 -19.37 15.96
C TRP A 246 -0.89 -17.88 16.25
N LEU A 247 0.36 -17.46 16.49
CA LEU A 247 0.68 -16.06 16.72
C LEU A 247 0.24 -15.18 15.55
N TRP A 248 0.61 -15.54 14.31
CA TRP A 248 0.22 -14.75 13.14
C TRP A 248 -1.29 -14.83 12.83
N LEU A 249 -1.95 -15.95 13.16
CA LEU A 249 -3.40 -16.07 13.04
C LEU A 249 -4.13 -15.13 14.00
N LEU A 250 -3.75 -15.15 15.29
CA LEU A 250 -4.33 -14.27 16.31
C LEU A 250 -4.05 -12.80 16.01
N LEU A 251 -2.84 -12.46 15.57
CA LEU A 251 -2.49 -11.09 15.15
C LEU A 251 -3.33 -10.64 13.95
N THR A 252 -3.63 -11.55 13.00
CA THR A 252 -4.51 -11.23 11.87
C THR A 252 -5.93 -10.92 12.35
N GLY A 253 -6.50 -11.75 13.23
CA GLY A 253 -7.83 -11.51 13.80
C GLY A 253 -7.91 -10.23 14.63
N PHE A 254 -6.88 -9.95 15.43
CA PHE A 254 -6.76 -8.72 16.21
C PHE A 254 -6.69 -7.48 15.32
N ALA A 255 -5.82 -7.49 14.30
CA ALA A 255 -5.71 -6.38 13.35
C ALA A 255 -7.00 -6.18 12.54
N MET A 256 -7.70 -7.27 12.16
CA MET A 256 -9.02 -7.19 11.53
C MET A 256 -10.03 -6.51 12.44
N SER A 257 -10.11 -6.91 13.72
CA SER A 257 -11.02 -6.30 14.69
C SER A 257 -10.78 -4.79 14.84
N MET A 258 -9.52 -4.38 14.86
CA MET A 258 -9.15 -2.95 14.89
C MET A 258 -9.43 -2.20 13.60
N THR A 259 -9.58 -2.90 12.48
CA THR A 259 -9.87 -2.31 11.17
C THR A 259 -11.37 -2.04 10.99
N VAL A 260 -12.24 -2.87 11.59
CA VAL A 260 -13.69 -2.77 11.40
C VAL A 260 -14.18 -1.41 11.90
N ARG A 261 -14.63 -0.61 10.94
CA ARG A 261 -15.47 0.57 11.12
C ARG A 261 -16.95 0.17 11.10
#